data_AF-A0A378IFD8-F1
#
_entry.id   AF-A0A378IFD8-F1
#
_cell.length_a   1.000
_cell.length_b   1.000
_cell.length_c   1.000
_cell.angle_alpha   90.00
_cell.angle_beta   90.00
_cell.angle_gamma   90.00
#
_symmetry.space_group_name_H-M   'P 1'
#
loop_
_entity.id
_entity.type
_entity.pdbx_description
1 polymer ?
#
loop_
_entity_poly.entity_id
_entity_poly.type
_entity_poly.pdbx_seq_one_letter_code
_entity_poly.pdbx_strand_id
1 'polypeptide(L)'
;MRRKNYKGKPIGFWLSGVAGVVINSLAHASTPLWTYSAPSPASVTVSDGGIATVSYTVTNMSRRGKYLILKPTPGVSASACYLAGMRSICNLTLTINGSAIPQQGLHAGPVLCEQGNPNQCYQPALDKQLNVNRSSDGPGHLLLSQYGRPISALALRPGDTGTLLLTNTGQRSISSLSIQLPFGWSDYFTNNCLAVLAPSQNCTITYTVPSLSMTGILNPLTILGTGADNSITLPVSIQAIGSVSCWGYNGFGQLGNGTTSSSSIPVSVNGIGNALSITGGLFHTCALLNSGAVSCWGYNGVGQLGNGTLTNSSIPVSVNGIGNALAITAGDYHTCALLNSGAVSCWGSNGVGQLGNGTTTSSSTPVSVSGISNAVAISAGSNSTCALLDSGVINCWGYNGFGQLGNGTTTNSSIPVSVNGISNALAITEGGNHICALLNSGAVSCWGYNVSGQLGNGSTTTSSTPVSVSGISNAVAISAGSNSTCALLDSGVINCWGYNGFGQLGNGTTTSSSIPVSVNGISNALAITEGVNHTCALLNSGAVNCWGYNVSGQLGNGISGVGAYSSTPVQTCSESGCPNPLNALGIFNHNLGNQSCAIIPVP
;
A
#
# COMPACT_ATOMS: atom_id res chain seq x y z
N MET A 1 49.31 -43.84 39.48
CA MET A 1 50.19 -42.66 39.58
C MET A 1 49.37 -41.41 39.31
N ARG A 2 49.37 -40.47 40.28
CA ARG A 2 48.87 -39.06 40.32
C ARG A 2 47.58 -38.75 39.54
N ARG A 3 46.36 -38.69 40.13
CA ARG A 3 45.83 -37.98 41.33
C ARG A 3 46.19 -36.49 41.42
N LYS A 4 45.18 -35.63 41.28
CA LYS A 4 44.82 -34.63 42.31
C LYS A 4 43.31 -34.28 42.25
N ASN A 5 42.61 -34.70 43.30
CA ASN A 5 41.29 -34.23 43.74
C ASN A 5 41.45 -32.97 44.60
N TYR A 6 40.39 -32.15 44.73
CA TYR A 6 39.79 -31.60 45.98
C TYR A 6 38.65 -30.64 45.55
N LYS A 7 37.36 -31.02 45.59
CA LYS A 7 36.37 -30.93 46.69
C LYS A 7 36.27 -29.59 47.44
N GLY A 8 35.09 -28.94 47.38
CA GLY A 8 34.42 -28.35 48.56
C GLY A 8 33.75 -26.96 48.45
N LYS A 9 32.44 -26.93 48.09
CA LYS A 9 31.25 -26.35 48.81
C LYS A 9 31.25 -24.86 49.35
N PRO A 10 30.10 -24.26 49.79
CA PRO A 10 29.42 -23.14 49.09
C PRO A 10 29.17 -21.83 49.93
N ILE A 11 28.46 -20.86 49.30
CA ILE A 11 27.72 -19.67 49.84
C ILE A 11 28.51 -18.36 50.03
N GLY A 12 27.96 -17.25 49.50
CA GLY A 12 28.28 -15.87 49.90
C GLY A 12 27.84 -14.78 48.91
N PHE A 13 26.65 -14.18 49.14
CA PHE A 13 26.28 -12.86 48.61
C PHE A 13 27.06 -11.76 49.36
N TRP A 14 27.52 -10.72 48.67
CA TRP A 14 27.24 -9.28 48.92
C TRP A 14 28.10 -8.35 48.03
N LEU A 15 27.39 -7.49 47.31
CA LEU A 15 27.67 -6.18 46.69
C LEU A 15 29.08 -5.53 46.77
N SER A 16 29.57 -5.03 45.62
CA SER A 16 29.57 -3.60 45.25
C SER A 16 30.52 -3.32 44.07
N GLY A 17 30.03 -2.72 43.00
CA GLY A 17 30.54 -1.42 42.55
C GLY A 17 29.86 -0.99 41.26
N VAL A 18 29.08 0.09 41.35
CA VAL A 18 28.18 0.64 40.34
C VAL A 18 28.95 1.66 39.47
N ALA A 19 28.81 1.55 38.15
CA ALA A 19 28.97 2.66 37.23
C ALA A 19 27.91 2.54 36.11
N GLY A 20 26.81 3.26 36.32
CA GLY A 20 25.77 3.66 35.36
C GLY A 20 25.57 2.84 34.10
N VAL A 21 24.72 1.81 34.17
CA VAL A 21 23.92 1.41 32.99
C VAL A 21 22.69 2.31 32.99
N VAL A 22 22.71 3.32 32.13
CA VAL A 22 21.48 3.96 31.65
C VAL A 22 20.75 2.87 30.87
N ILE A 23 19.80 2.20 31.53
CA ILE A 23 18.75 1.45 30.88
C ILE A 23 17.89 2.47 30.12
N ASN A 24 18.31 2.81 28.91
CA ASN A 24 17.41 3.38 27.93
C ASN A 24 16.48 2.25 27.48
N SER A 25 15.44 2.05 28.29
CA SER A 25 14.20 1.44 27.87
C SER A 25 13.58 2.30 26.76
N LEU A 26 14.04 2.12 25.52
CA LEU A 26 13.32 2.63 24.36
C LEU A 26 12.18 1.65 24.04
N ALA A 27 11.06 2.01 24.65
CA ALA A 27 9.67 1.67 24.39
C ALA A 27 9.40 0.70 23.22
N HIS A 28 9.02 -0.53 23.57
CA HIS A 28 8.01 -1.25 22.80
C HIS A 28 6.79 -0.32 22.64
N ALA A 29 6.44 0.07 21.42
CA ALA A 29 5.11 0.59 21.13
C ALA A 29 4.12 -0.57 21.33
N SER A 30 3.69 -0.72 22.58
CA SER A 30 2.72 -1.71 23.01
C SER A 30 1.44 -1.53 22.21
N THR A 31 0.94 -2.64 21.65
CA THR A 31 -0.46 -2.76 21.24
C THR A 31 -1.34 -2.23 22.37
N PRO A 32 -2.19 -1.21 22.13
CA PRO A 32 -3.00 -0.64 23.18
C PRO A 32 -4.02 -1.69 23.63
N LEU A 33 -4.02 -1.99 24.93
CA LEU A 33 -4.88 -3.02 25.50
C LEU A 33 -6.26 -2.47 25.85
N TRP A 34 -6.82 -1.57 25.04
CA TRP A 34 -8.20 -1.09 25.13
C TRP A 34 -8.72 -0.65 23.75
N THR A 35 -10.03 -0.65 23.55
CA THR A 35 -10.67 -0.29 22.27
C THR A 35 -11.81 0.71 22.48
N TYR A 36 -12.19 1.43 21.42
CA TYR A 36 -13.35 2.34 21.39
C TYR A 36 -14.55 1.68 20.69
N SER A 37 -15.75 2.02 21.16
CA SER A 37 -16.97 1.98 20.34
C SER A 37 -16.99 3.13 19.34
N ALA A 38 -17.94 3.10 18.40
CA ALA A 38 -18.31 4.31 17.67
C ALA A 38 -18.77 5.41 18.65
N PRO A 39 -18.46 6.69 18.38
CA PRO A 39 -18.93 7.80 19.19
C PRO A 39 -20.45 7.94 19.10
N SER A 40 -21.08 8.33 20.21
CA SER A 40 -22.51 8.65 20.27
C SER A 40 -22.70 10.07 20.83
N PRO A 41 -23.10 11.05 20.00
CA PRO A 41 -23.30 10.96 18.54
C PRO A 41 -21.97 10.87 17.77
N ALA A 42 -21.99 10.28 16.56
CA ALA A 42 -20.78 10.11 15.73
C ALA A 42 -20.26 11.41 15.10
N SER A 43 -21.13 12.43 15.06
CA SER A 43 -20.77 13.80 14.70
C SER A 43 -21.45 14.76 15.67
N VAL A 44 -20.80 15.86 15.98
CA VAL A 44 -21.31 16.88 16.89
C VAL A 44 -21.01 18.27 16.35
N THR A 45 -21.96 19.18 16.45
CA THR A 45 -21.79 20.58 16.08
C THR A 45 -21.79 21.43 17.35
N VAL A 46 -20.76 22.24 17.57
CA VAL A 46 -20.59 23.08 18.78
C VAL A 46 -20.43 24.55 18.43
N SER A 47 -21.20 25.45 19.04
CA SER A 47 -21.10 26.89 18.76
C SER A 47 -19.83 27.53 19.31
N ASP A 48 -19.45 28.70 18.79
CA ASP A 48 -18.48 29.52 19.53
C ASP A 48 -19.07 29.88 20.90
N GLY A 49 -18.33 29.64 21.97
CA GLY A 49 -18.80 29.74 23.37
C GLY A 49 -19.71 28.59 23.81
N GLY A 50 -20.07 27.67 22.92
CA GLY A 50 -20.88 26.51 23.19
C GLY A 50 -20.09 25.33 23.74
N ILE A 51 -20.81 24.42 24.40
CA ILE A 51 -20.27 23.16 24.89
C ILE A 51 -21.07 22.02 24.28
N ALA A 52 -20.38 21.02 23.74
CA ALA A 52 -21.00 19.79 23.29
C ALA A 52 -20.39 18.58 23.99
N THR A 53 -21.17 17.50 24.10
CA THR A 53 -20.72 16.26 24.74
C THR A 53 -20.87 15.06 23.84
N VAL A 54 -19.85 14.21 23.80
CA VAL A 54 -19.85 12.96 23.04
C VAL A 54 -19.46 11.83 23.95
N SER A 55 -20.17 10.71 23.86
CA SER A 55 -19.87 9.53 24.64
C SER A 55 -19.16 8.46 23.80
N TYR A 56 -18.13 7.88 24.39
CA TYR A 56 -17.45 6.68 23.93
C TYR A 56 -17.60 5.58 24.96
N THR A 57 -17.80 4.34 24.53
CA THR A 57 -17.59 3.18 25.40
C THR A 57 -16.18 2.65 25.14
N VAL A 58 -15.33 2.71 26.16
CA VAL A 58 -13.96 2.21 26.12
C VAL A 58 -13.94 0.85 26.79
N THR A 59 -13.38 -0.16 26.12
CA THR A 59 -13.34 -1.54 26.62
C THR A 59 -11.91 -1.97 26.88
N ASN A 60 -11.63 -2.50 28.08
CA ASN A 60 -10.32 -3.03 28.43
C ASN A 60 -10.08 -4.39 27.77
N MET A 61 -8.95 -4.53 27.10
CA MET A 61 -8.47 -5.79 26.53
C MET A 61 -7.35 -6.42 27.39
N SER A 62 -6.92 -5.75 28.47
CA SER A 62 -5.94 -6.25 29.44
C SER A 62 -6.59 -6.92 30.64
N ARG A 63 -5.91 -7.89 31.25
CA ARG A 63 -6.29 -8.44 32.58
C ARG A 63 -6.06 -7.47 33.74
N ARG A 64 -5.22 -6.44 33.55
CA ARG A 64 -4.93 -5.41 34.58
C ARG A 64 -5.84 -4.20 34.40
N GLY A 65 -6.16 -3.56 35.52
CA GLY A 65 -6.88 -2.30 35.51
C GLY A 65 -6.04 -1.14 34.97
N LYS A 66 -6.72 -0.14 34.39
CA LYS A 66 -6.11 1.02 33.71
C LYS A 66 -6.87 2.29 34.04
N TYR A 67 -6.13 3.34 34.38
CA TYR A 67 -6.64 4.70 34.43
C TYR A 67 -6.26 5.40 33.12
N LEU A 68 -7.25 5.84 32.36
CA LEU A 68 -7.04 6.49 31.07
C LEU A 68 -7.24 8.00 31.21
N ILE A 69 -6.29 8.75 30.65
CA ILE A 69 -6.31 10.20 30.57
C ILE A 69 -6.30 10.64 29.11
N LEU A 70 -7.06 11.68 28.79
CA LEU A 70 -7.02 12.28 27.46
C LEU A 70 -5.68 12.97 27.24
N LYS A 71 -5.03 12.70 26.10
CA LYS A 71 -3.88 13.49 25.65
C LYS A 71 -4.33 14.94 25.44
N PRO A 72 -3.59 15.95 25.91
CA PRO A 72 -3.99 17.35 25.76
C PRO A 72 -4.40 17.66 24.32
N THR A 73 -5.66 18.04 24.16
CA THR A 73 -6.26 18.37 22.87
C THR A 73 -6.95 19.72 23.05
N PRO A 74 -6.59 20.76 22.26
CA PRO A 74 -7.16 22.09 22.41
C PRO A 74 -8.70 22.06 22.42
N GLY A 75 -9.29 22.61 23.48
CA GLY A 75 -10.74 22.71 23.64
C GLY A 75 -11.49 21.39 23.86
N VAL A 76 -10.80 20.27 24.13
CA VAL A 76 -11.45 19.01 24.49
C VAL A 76 -10.98 18.54 25.86
N SER A 77 -11.92 18.29 26.75
CA SER A 77 -11.69 17.59 28.03
C SER A 77 -12.45 16.27 28.06
N ALA A 78 -12.05 15.33 28.90
CA ALA A 78 -12.73 14.06 29.06
C ALA A 78 -13.05 13.77 30.53
N SER A 79 -14.10 12.99 30.77
CA SER A 79 -14.38 12.41 32.08
C SER A 79 -13.28 11.45 32.52
N ALA A 80 -13.16 11.22 33.83
CA ALA A 80 -12.26 10.20 34.35
C ALA A 80 -12.72 8.82 33.87
N CYS A 81 -11.77 8.00 33.41
CA CYS A 81 -12.06 6.68 32.88
C CYS A 81 -11.16 5.61 33.51
N TYR A 82 -11.76 4.81 34.39
CA TYR A 82 -11.09 3.67 35.01
C TYR A 82 -11.68 2.36 34.49
N LEU A 83 -10.79 1.48 34.06
CA LEU A 83 -11.08 0.14 33.60
C LEU A 83 -10.51 -0.83 34.62
N ALA A 84 -11.33 -1.68 35.26
CA ALA A 84 -10.83 -2.53 36.35
C ALA A 84 -10.05 -3.77 35.87
N GLY A 85 -10.53 -4.44 34.81
CA GLY A 85 -9.98 -5.71 34.32
C GLY A 85 -10.48 -6.08 32.93
N MET A 86 -10.17 -7.27 32.43
CA MET A 86 -10.47 -7.64 31.03
C MET A 86 -11.97 -7.56 30.74
N ARG A 87 -12.34 -6.92 29.63
CA ARG A 87 -13.71 -6.59 29.19
C ARG A 87 -14.48 -5.64 30.11
N SER A 88 -13.87 -5.07 31.13
CA SER A 88 -14.48 -3.94 31.83
C SER A 88 -14.68 -2.78 30.84
N ILE A 89 -15.78 -2.07 31.00
CA ILE A 89 -16.15 -0.94 30.16
C ILE A 89 -16.16 0.33 30.99
N CYS A 90 -15.83 1.44 30.34
CA CYS A 90 -15.95 2.77 30.88
C CYS A 90 -16.66 3.64 29.84
N ASN A 91 -17.63 4.43 30.29
CA ASN A 91 -18.26 5.44 29.45
C ASN A 91 -17.47 6.73 29.59
N LEU A 92 -16.68 7.02 28.57
CA LEU A 92 -15.90 8.24 28.47
C LEU A 92 -16.78 9.32 27.83
N THR A 93 -17.02 10.40 28.56
CA THR A 93 -17.69 11.58 28.02
C THR A 93 -16.64 12.61 27.68
N LEU A 94 -16.53 12.97 26.40
CA LEU A 94 -15.79 14.13 25.96
C LEU A 94 -16.66 15.36 26.09
N THR A 95 -16.08 16.43 26.62
CA THR A 95 -16.65 17.78 26.65
C THR A 95 -15.83 18.65 25.72
N ILE A 96 -16.51 19.26 24.77
CA ILE A 96 -15.93 19.93 23.60
C ILE A 96 -16.32 21.40 23.74
N ASN A 97 -15.35 22.27 23.99
CA ASN A 97 -15.51 23.71 24.11
C ASN A 97 -15.24 24.37 22.75
N GLY A 98 -16.30 24.87 22.12
CA GLY A 98 -16.24 25.43 20.77
C GLY A 98 -15.34 26.66 20.63
N SER A 99 -15.02 27.39 21.70
CA SER A 99 -14.10 28.55 21.62
C SER A 99 -12.62 28.18 21.60
N ALA A 100 -12.26 26.97 22.01
CA ALA A 100 -10.87 26.53 22.17
C ALA A 100 -10.44 25.45 21.16
N ILE A 101 -11.34 25.09 20.22
CA ILE A 101 -11.08 24.12 19.15
C ILE A 101 -10.63 24.88 17.90
N PRO A 102 -9.57 24.41 17.19
CA PRO A 102 -9.12 25.05 15.97
C PRO A 102 -10.25 25.19 14.93
N GLN A 103 -10.22 26.26 14.13
CA GLN A 103 -11.19 26.51 13.05
C GLN A 103 -11.16 25.42 11.95
N GLN A 104 -10.08 24.63 11.87
CA GLN A 104 -9.99 23.42 11.05
C GLN A 104 -10.03 22.16 11.95
N GLY A 105 -10.78 21.15 11.48
CA GLY A 105 -11.29 19.98 12.20
C GLY A 105 -10.41 19.27 13.23
N LEU A 106 -11.09 18.62 14.17
CA LEU A 106 -10.55 17.50 14.94
C LEU A 106 -10.59 16.23 14.07
N HIS A 107 -9.43 15.78 13.57
CA HIS A 107 -9.30 14.68 12.59
C HIS A 107 -8.65 13.40 13.14
N ALA A 108 -8.98 12.98 14.37
CA ALA A 108 -8.36 11.78 14.94
C ALA A 108 -9.19 11.02 16.01
N GLY A 109 -10.29 11.59 16.53
CA GLY A 109 -10.93 11.13 17.77
C GLY A 109 -10.03 11.29 19.02
N PRO A 110 -10.53 11.00 20.24
CA PRO A 110 -9.78 11.24 21.48
C PRO A 110 -8.61 10.28 21.63
N VAL A 111 -7.39 10.81 21.65
CA VAL A 111 -6.21 10.02 21.99
C VAL A 111 -6.17 9.81 23.51
N LEU A 112 -6.43 8.58 23.99
CA LEU A 112 -6.33 8.25 25.41
C LEU A 112 -4.99 7.62 25.72
N CYS A 113 -4.36 8.05 26.80
CA CYS A 113 -3.11 7.52 27.32
C CYS A 113 -3.31 6.90 28.70
N GLU A 114 -2.52 5.89 29.06
CA GLU A 114 -2.53 5.36 30.44
C GLU A 114 -1.86 6.35 31.40
N GLN A 115 -2.53 6.66 32.51
CA GLN A 115 -2.05 7.59 33.52
C GLN A 115 -0.73 7.08 34.13
N GLY A 116 0.32 7.90 34.07
CA GLY A 116 1.66 7.53 34.52
C GLY A 116 2.51 6.80 33.45
N ASN A 117 1.98 6.58 32.24
CA ASN A 117 2.72 6.01 31.12
C ASN A 117 2.41 6.73 29.78
N PRO A 118 3.05 7.89 29.52
CA PRO A 118 2.72 8.76 28.38
C PRO A 118 3.04 8.17 27.00
N ASN A 119 3.73 7.01 26.93
CA ASN A 119 4.06 6.32 25.68
C ASN A 119 3.01 5.27 25.28
N GLN A 120 2.00 5.02 26.12
CA GLN A 120 0.89 4.11 25.81
C GLN A 120 -0.38 4.92 25.52
N CYS A 121 -0.41 5.51 24.34
CA CYS A 121 -1.56 6.29 23.85
C CYS A 121 -2.22 5.57 22.67
N TYR A 122 -3.55 5.63 22.59
CA TYR A 122 -4.31 5.01 21.52
C TYR A 122 -5.20 6.02 20.81
N GLN A 123 -5.12 6.04 19.49
CA GLN A 123 -5.99 6.81 18.61
C GLN A 123 -7.08 5.89 18.03
N PRO A 124 -8.35 6.28 18.02
CA PRO A 124 -9.40 5.47 17.40
C PRO A 124 -9.18 5.31 15.88
N ALA A 125 -9.50 4.11 15.39
CA ALA A 125 -9.58 3.79 13.96
C ALA A 125 -10.57 4.72 13.24
N LEU A 126 -10.45 4.86 11.92
CA LEU A 126 -11.15 5.86 11.10
C LEU A 126 -12.69 5.84 11.29
N ASP A 127 -13.27 4.66 11.50
CA ASP A 127 -14.71 4.44 11.75
C ASP A 127 -15.19 4.87 13.14
N LYS A 128 -14.26 5.20 14.05
CA LYS A 128 -14.50 5.56 15.46
C LYS A 128 -14.01 6.97 15.80
N GLN A 129 -13.55 7.71 14.80
CA GLN A 129 -13.16 9.11 14.99
C GLN A 129 -14.42 9.96 15.11
N LEU A 130 -14.40 10.91 16.05
CA LEU A 130 -15.49 11.86 16.24
C LEU A 130 -15.32 13.02 15.26
N ASN A 131 -16.37 13.27 14.48
CA ASN A 131 -16.46 14.48 13.67
C ASN A 131 -16.98 15.65 14.51
N VAL A 132 -16.16 16.67 14.73
CA VAL A 132 -16.55 17.90 15.43
C VAL A 132 -16.66 19.04 14.42
N ASN A 133 -17.88 19.50 14.19
CA ASN A 133 -18.16 20.73 13.47
C ASN A 133 -18.24 21.88 14.47
N ARG A 134 -17.75 23.07 14.13
CA ARG A 134 -18.04 24.27 14.89
C ARG A 134 -19.23 24.96 14.24
N SER A 135 -20.35 25.17 14.95
CA SER A 135 -21.34 26.16 14.49
C SER A 135 -20.78 27.54 14.77
N SER A 136 -19.89 28.00 13.92
CA SER A 136 -19.35 29.34 14.02
C SER A 136 -20.49 30.35 13.91
N ASP A 137 -20.49 31.43 14.69
CA ASP A 137 -21.18 32.68 14.31
C ASP A 137 -20.49 33.37 13.09
N GLY A 138 -19.94 32.56 12.18
CA GLY A 138 -18.85 32.88 11.26
C GLY A 138 -19.07 32.33 9.84
N PRO A 139 -18.02 32.32 9.00
CA PRO A 139 -18.08 31.93 7.58
C PRO A 139 -18.73 30.56 7.35
N GLY A 140 -19.11 30.26 6.11
CA GLY A 140 -19.53 28.91 5.74
C GLY A 140 -18.39 27.89 5.90
N HIS A 141 -18.72 26.60 5.93
CA HIS A 141 -17.76 25.51 6.04
C HIS A 141 -18.15 24.37 5.10
N LEU A 142 -17.24 23.92 4.25
CA LEU A 142 -17.49 22.87 3.27
C LEU A 142 -17.20 21.49 3.88
N LEU A 143 -18.18 20.59 3.82
CA LEU A 143 -18.01 19.17 4.15
C LEU A 143 -18.42 18.32 2.95
N LEU A 144 -17.51 17.50 2.42
CA LEU A 144 -17.80 16.54 1.37
C LEU A 144 -17.94 15.13 1.97
N SER A 145 -19.03 14.45 1.62
CA SER A 145 -19.34 13.12 2.14
C SER A 145 -19.88 12.20 1.04
N GLN A 146 -19.72 10.89 1.24
CA GLN A 146 -20.30 9.85 0.39
C GLN A 146 -21.04 8.87 1.30
N TYR A 147 -22.30 8.54 0.97
CA TYR A 147 -23.17 7.70 1.81
C TYR A 147 -23.25 8.15 3.28
N GLY A 148 -23.24 9.47 3.50
CA GLY A 148 -23.32 10.09 4.83
C GLY A 148 -22.02 10.05 5.64
N ARG A 149 -20.89 9.65 5.05
CA ARG A 149 -19.57 9.64 5.69
C ARG A 149 -18.62 10.63 5.02
N PRO A 150 -17.88 11.46 5.78
CA PRO A 150 -16.82 12.29 5.22
C PRO A 150 -15.79 11.43 4.49
N ILE A 151 -15.27 11.91 3.36
CA ILE A 151 -14.28 11.18 2.55
C ILE A 151 -13.02 12.04 2.35
N SER A 152 -11.86 11.38 2.33
CA SER A 152 -10.56 11.99 2.09
C SER A 152 -9.89 11.56 0.78
N ALA A 153 -10.50 10.60 0.07
CA ALA A 153 -10.17 10.19 -1.30
C ALA A 153 -11.39 9.51 -1.94
N LEU A 154 -11.43 9.44 -3.26
CA LEU A 154 -12.47 8.76 -4.03
C LEU A 154 -11.86 7.77 -5.03
N ALA A 155 -11.99 6.48 -4.72
CA ALA A 155 -11.61 5.40 -5.64
C ALA A 155 -12.86 4.87 -6.35
N LEU A 156 -12.89 5.05 -7.67
CA LEU A 156 -13.96 4.65 -8.57
C LEU A 156 -13.50 3.51 -9.47
N ARG A 157 -14.43 2.87 -10.15
CA ARG A 157 -14.23 1.81 -11.14
C ARG A 157 -15.08 2.10 -12.38
N PRO A 158 -14.72 1.56 -13.56
CA PRO A 158 -15.59 1.58 -14.73
C PRO A 158 -16.99 1.03 -14.38
N GLY A 159 -18.01 1.81 -14.70
CA GLY A 159 -19.41 1.50 -14.36
C GLY A 159 -19.88 2.00 -12.98
N ASP A 160 -18.98 2.51 -12.14
CA ASP A 160 -19.39 3.08 -10.86
C ASP A 160 -20.27 4.30 -11.08
N THR A 161 -21.37 4.36 -10.34
CA THR A 161 -22.22 5.53 -10.24
C THR A 161 -22.39 5.90 -8.79
N GLY A 162 -22.50 7.19 -8.50
CA GLY A 162 -22.73 7.62 -7.14
C GLY A 162 -22.87 9.11 -6.97
N THR A 163 -23.05 9.49 -5.71
CA THR A 163 -23.34 10.86 -5.31
C THR A 163 -22.44 11.26 -4.16
N LEU A 164 -21.68 12.33 -4.36
CA LEU A 164 -21.01 13.04 -3.28
C LEU A 164 -21.94 14.16 -2.80
N LEU A 165 -22.10 14.26 -1.49
CA LEU A 165 -22.91 15.29 -0.85
C LEU A 165 -21.97 16.36 -0.30
N LEU A 166 -22.00 17.54 -0.90
CA LEU A 166 -21.32 18.74 -0.41
C LEU A 166 -22.29 19.52 0.46
N THR A 167 -21.93 19.76 1.72
CA THR A 167 -22.77 20.45 2.70
C THR A 167 -22.06 21.68 3.21
N ASN A 168 -22.78 22.80 3.32
CA ASN A 168 -22.34 23.93 4.12
C ASN A 168 -22.73 23.68 5.59
N THR A 169 -21.78 23.28 6.42
CA THR A 169 -22.01 23.06 7.86
C THR A 169 -21.82 24.34 8.69
N GLY A 170 -21.40 25.44 8.07
CA GLY A 170 -21.24 26.75 8.69
C GLY A 170 -22.55 27.56 8.74
N GLN A 171 -22.48 28.79 9.29
CA GLN A 171 -23.65 29.65 9.54
C GLN A 171 -23.81 30.82 8.55
N ARG A 172 -22.85 31.05 7.65
CA ARG A 172 -22.99 32.01 6.54
C ARG A 172 -23.06 31.31 5.19
N SER A 173 -23.74 31.95 4.24
CA SER A 173 -23.75 31.47 2.86
C SER A 173 -22.35 31.51 2.27
N ILE A 174 -21.96 30.41 1.64
CA ILE A 174 -20.76 30.35 0.80
C ILE A 174 -21.18 30.86 -0.57
N SER A 175 -20.41 31.80 -1.13
CA SER A 175 -20.69 32.39 -2.44
C SER A 175 -19.53 32.14 -3.40
N SER A 176 -19.75 32.31 -4.70
CA SER A 176 -18.76 32.01 -5.74
C SER A 176 -18.17 30.59 -5.59
N LEU A 177 -19.03 29.62 -5.25
CA LEU A 177 -18.64 28.23 -5.11
C LEU A 177 -18.05 27.74 -6.44
N SER A 178 -16.76 27.41 -6.42
CA SER A 178 -16.02 26.87 -7.55
C SER A 178 -15.70 25.42 -7.26
N ILE A 179 -16.33 24.53 -8.03
CA ILE A 179 -16.05 23.10 -8.02
C ILE A 179 -15.29 22.81 -9.31
N GLN A 180 -13.99 22.64 -9.16
CA GLN A 180 -13.12 22.21 -10.24
C GLN A 180 -13.13 20.68 -10.26
N LEU A 181 -13.76 20.14 -11.29
CA LEU A 181 -13.77 18.71 -11.55
C LEU A 181 -12.36 18.24 -11.95
N PRO A 182 -12.01 16.96 -11.69
CA PRO A 182 -10.74 16.43 -12.10
C PRO A 182 -10.48 16.65 -13.60
N PHE A 183 -9.35 17.27 -13.92
CA PHE A 183 -8.96 17.55 -15.30
C PHE A 183 -8.93 16.26 -16.13
N GLY A 184 -9.54 16.28 -17.31
CA GLY A 184 -9.65 15.13 -18.21
C GLY A 184 -10.87 14.24 -17.98
N TRP A 185 -11.55 14.33 -16.82
CA TRP A 185 -12.74 13.53 -16.48
C TRP A 185 -13.96 14.38 -16.12
N SER A 186 -14.01 15.63 -16.59
CA SER A 186 -15.15 16.53 -16.38
C SER A 186 -16.46 15.93 -16.87
N ASP A 187 -16.41 15.05 -17.87
CA ASP A 187 -17.58 14.41 -18.45
C ASP A 187 -18.15 13.29 -17.56
N TYR A 188 -17.40 12.81 -16.56
CA TYR A 188 -17.83 11.75 -15.64
C TYR A 188 -18.52 12.32 -14.40
N PHE A 189 -18.33 13.61 -14.12
CA PHE A 189 -18.87 14.27 -12.95
C PHE A 189 -19.87 15.34 -13.37
N THR A 190 -21.05 15.35 -12.74
CA THR A 190 -22.01 16.43 -12.89
C THR A 190 -22.03 17.24 -11.59
N ASN A 191 -21.65 18.51 -11.69
CA ASN A 191 -21.82 19.46 -10.61
C ASN A 191 -23.29 19.92 -10.56
N ASN A 192 -24.04 19.50 -9.55
CA ASN A 192 -25.41 19.93 -9.29
C ASN A 192 -25.49 20.98 -8.16
N CYS A 193 -24.38 21.66 -7.87
CA CYS A 193 -24.31 22.74 -6.90
C CYS A 193 -24.50 24.11 -7.55
N LEU A 194 -25.27 24.96 -6.86
CA LEU A 194 -25.38 26.38 -7.19
C LEU A 194 -24.10 27.12 -6.77
N ALA A 195 -23.86 28.30 -7.37
CA ALA A 195 -22.75 29.17 -6.99
C ALA A 195 -22.83 29.70 -5.55
N VAL A 196 -23.99 29.52 -4.89
CA VAL A 196 -24.23 29.89 -3.49
C VAL A 196 -24.74 28.67 -2.73
N LEU A 197 -24.13 28.39 -1.57
CA LEU A 197 -24.53 27.32 -0.66
C LEU A 197 -24.91 27.95 0.69
N ALA A 198 -26.21 28.05 0.97
CA ALA A 198 -26.72 28.62 2.22
C ALA A 198 -26.38 27.75 3.44
N PRO A 199 -26.46 28.28 4.67
CA PRO A 199 -26.23 27.49 5.89
C PRO A 199 -27.11 26.24 5.94
N SER A 200 -26.53 25.10 6.32
CA SER A 200 -27.17 23.77 6.33
C SER A 200 -27.69 23.28 4.98
N GLN A 201 -27.47 24.03 3.89
CA GLN A 201 -27.82 23.60 2.56
C GLN A 201 -26.80 22.58 2.09
N ASN A 202 -27.29 21.57 1.39
CA ASN A 202 -26.47 20.63 0.67
C ASN A 202 -26.72 20.74 -0.83
N CYS A 203 -25.74 20.27 -1.58
CA CYS A 203 -25.84 20.04 -2.99
C CYS A 203 -25.06 18.78 -3.33
N THR A 204 -25.23 18.30 -4.56
CA THR A 204 -24.66 17.03 -4.97
C THR A 204 -23.69 17.21 -6.11
N ILE A 205 -22.61 16.43 -6.06
CA ILE A 205 -21.76 16.15 -7.21
C ILE A 205 -22.03 14.69 -7.54
N THR A 206 -22.68 14.42 -8.66
CA THR A 206 -22.92 13.04 -9.11
C THR A 206 -21.79 12.62 -10.01
N TYR A 207 -21.49 11.33 -10.03
CA TYR A 207 -20.55 10.77 -10.99
C TYR A 207 -21.11 9.50 -11.62
N THR A 208 -20.78 9.32 -12.89
CA THR A 208 -21.04 8.12 -13.67
C THR A 208 -19.79 7.82 -14.46
N VAL A 209 -19.07 6.77 -14.05
CA VAL A 209 -17.87 6.34 -14.75
C VAL A 209 -18.28 5.41 -15.89
N PRO A 210 -17.92 5.70 -17.15
CA PRO A 210 -18.19 4.78 -18.25
C PRO A 210 -17.56 3.41 -18.01
N SER A 211 -18.26 2.36 -18.45
CA SER A 211 -17.75 0.97 -18.40
C SER A 211 -16.46 0.77 -19.21
N LEU A 212 -16.19 1.67 -20.16
CA LEU A 212 -14.94 1.78 -20.90
C LEU A 212 -14.31 3.14 -20.56
N SER A 213 -13.57 3.22 -19.45
CA SER A 213 -12.84 4.43 -19.05
C SER A 213 -11.35 4.15 -18.94
N MET A 214 -10.53 5.07 -19.45
CA MET A 214 -9.09 5.04 -19.26
C MET A 214 -8.72 5.39 -17.82
N THR A 215 -7.69 4.73 -17.30
CA THR A 215 -7.15 5.01 -15.97
C THR A 215 -6.17 6.17 -15.98
N GLY A 216 -5.99 6.77 -14.80
CA GLY A 216 -4.97 7.76 -14.53
C GLY A 216 -4.97 8.14 -13.05
N ILE A 217 -3.81 8.50 -12.52
CA ILE A 217 -3.69 9.25 -11.27
C ILE A 217 -3.87 10.72 -11.62
N LEU A 218 -4.74 11.42 -10.88
CA LEU A 218 -5.34 12.68 -11.30
C LEU A 218 -4.95 13.90 -10.48
N ASN A 219 -5.18 15.04 -11.11
CA ASN A 219 -5.49 16.30 -10.43
C ASN A 219 -6.74 16.14 -9.53
N PRO A 220 -6.69 16.59 -8.27
CA PRO A 220 -7.77 16.40 -7.30
C PRO A 220 -9.06 17.12 -7.69
N LEU A 221 -10.22 16.62 -7.23
CA LEU A 221 -11.45 17.41 -7.17
C LEU A 221 -11.21 18.54 -6.15
N THR A 222 -11.18 19.78 -6.63
CA THR A 222 -10.98 20.97 -5.80
C THR A 222 -12.28 21.74 -5.62
N ILE A 223 -12.62 22.05 -4.37
CA ILE A 223 -13.79 22.84 -4.01
C ILE A 223 -13.34 24.05 -3.19
N LEU A 224 -13.67 25.23 -3.70
CA LEU A 224 -13.34 26.52 -3.14
C LEU A 224 -14.62 27.37 -3.06
N GLY A 225 -14.73 28.24 -2.07
CA GLY A 225 -15.87 29.16 -1.95
C GLY A 225 -15.49 30.42 -1.21
N THR A 226 -15.97 31.56 -1.68
CA THR A 226 -15.80 32.84 -0.98
C THR A 226 -16.69 32.85 0.26
N GLY A 227 -16.09 33.18 1.40
CA GLY A 227 -16.77 33.13 2.68
C GLY A 227 -16.85 31.72 3.26
N ALA A 228 -16.14 30.73 2.68
CA ALA A 228 -15.82 29.48 3.37
C ALA A 228 -14.49 29.62 4.14
N ASP A 229 -14.34 28.95 5.27
CA ASP A 229 -13.09 28.91 6.05
C ASP A 229 -12.12 27.79 5.64
N ASN A 230 -12.55 26.93 4.71
CA ASN A 230 -11.78 25.80 4.22
C ASN A 230 -11.92 25.62 2.70
N SER A 231 -11.00 24.83 2.15
CA SER A 231 -11.05 24.32 0.78
C SER A 231 -10.94 22.80 0.82
N ILE A 232 -11.62 22.11 -0.10
CA ILE A 232 -11.52 20.64 -0.21
C ILE A 232 -10.64 20.31 -1.41
N THR A 233 -9.67 19.44 -1.21
CA THR A 233 -8.85 18.84 -2.27
C THR A 233 -8.96 17.32 -2.12
N LEU A 234 -9.76 16.68 -2.98
CA LEU A 234 -10.06 15.26 -2.89
C LEU A 234 -9.35 14.51 -4.04
N PRO A 235 -8.36 13.65 -3.75
CA PRO A 235 -7.79 12.76 -4.75
C PRO A 235 -8.87 11.83 -5.32
N VAL A 236 -8.95 11.74 -6.64
CA VAL A 236 -9.86 10.82 -7.35
C VAL A 236 -9.03 9.86 -8.18
N SER A 237 -9.40 8.58 -8.19
CA SER A 237 -8.78 7.56 -9.05
C SER A 237 -9.85 6.64 -9.64
N ILE A 238 -9.74 6.28 -10.92
CA ILE A 238 -10.55 5.20 -11.52
C ILE A 238 -9.64 3.98 -11.69
N GLN A 239 -10.00 2.87 -11.05
CA GLN A 239 -9.29 1.58 -11.15
C GLN A 239 -9.55 0.93 -12.50
N ALA A 240 -8.53 0.38 -13.17
CA ALA A 240 -8.74 -0.40 -14.38
C ALA A 240 -9.61 -1.62 -14.07
N ILE A 241 -10.68 -1.85 -14.84
CA ILE A 241 -11.33 -3.16 -14.93
C ILE A 241 -11.29 -3.58 -16.38
N GLY A 242 -10.77 -4.77 -16.65
CA GLY A 242 -10.73 -5.24 -18.02
C GLY A 242 -10.32 -6.70 -18.17
N SER A 243 -10.15 -7.09 -19.42
CA SER A 243 -9.57 -8.37 -19.80
C SER A 243 -8.06 -8.34 -19.59
N VAL A 244 -7.41 -9.50 -19.61
CA VAL A 244 -5.97 -9.61 -19.41
C VAL A 244 -5.29 -10.15 -20.67
N SER A 245 -4.24 -9.48 -21.11
CA SER A 245 -3.32 -10.00 -22.13
C SER A 245 -1.94 -10.20 -21.51
N CYS A 246 -1.28 -11.31 -21.80
CA CYS A 246 0.07 -11.64 -21.30
C CYS A 246 1.03 -12.01 -22.44
N TRP A 247 2.33 -11.83 -22.24
CA TRP A 247 3.41 -12.19 -23.18
C TRP A 247 4.70 -12.52 -22.41
N GLY A 248 5.73 -12.99 -23.11
CA GLY A 248 7.00 -13.43 -22.52
C GLY A 248 7.07 -14.93 -22.26
N TYR A 249 7.80 -15.31 -21.22
CA TYR A 249 8.07 -16.72 -20.88
C TYR A 249 6.80 -17.47 -20.44
N ASN A 250 6.59 -18.68 -20.96
CA ASN A 250 5.38 -19.48 -20.70
C ASN A 250 5.61 -20.97 -20.36
N GLY A 251 6.82 -21.36 -19.94
CA GLY A 251 7.17 -22.79 -19.77
C GLY A 251 6.26 -23.60 -18.84
N PHE A 252 5.52 -22.94 -17.95
CA PHE A 252 4.58 -23.56 -17.00
C PHE A 252 3.11 -23.13 -17.21
N GLY A 253 2.82 -22.37 -18.27
CA GLY A 253 1.47 -21.87 -18.55
C GLY A 253 1.14 -20.54 -17.90
N GLN A 254 2.13 -19.78 -17.42
CA GLN A 254 1.96 -18.48 -16.74
C GLN A 254 1.42 -17.34 -17.62
N LEU A 255 1.26 -17.57 -18.94
CA LEU A 255 0.49 -16.67 -19.81
C LEU A 255 -1.02 -16.92 -19.78
N GLY A 256 -1.50 -18.05 -19.22
CA GLY A 256 -2.92 -18.27 -18.96
C GLY A 256 -3.79 -18.49 -20.20
N ASN A 257 -3.18 -18.68 -21.38
CA ASN A 257 -3.86 -18.84 -22.66
C ASN A 257 -4.13 -20.33 -23.03
N GLY A 258 -3.95 -21.26 -22.10
CA GLY A 258 -4.11 -22.70 -22.32
C GLY A 258 -2.89 -23.40 -22.94
N THR A 259 -1.82 -22.66 -23.24
CA THR A 259 -0.57 -23.20 -23.83
C THR A 259 0.61 -23.10 -22.85
N THR A 260 1.73 -23.72 -23.20
CA THR A 260 3.04 -23.56 -22.52
C THR A 260 4.11 -22.94 -23.43
N SER A 261 3.69 -22.38 -24.57
CA SER A 261 4.57 -21.73 -25.53
C SER A 261 4.75 -20.26 -25.18
N SER A 262 5.99 -19.79 -25.14
CA SER A 262 6.30 -18.37 -24.92
C SER A 262 5.78 -17.53 -26.09
N SER A 263 5.47 -16.26 -25.84
CA SER A 263 4.94 -15.35 -26.87
C SER A 263 5.70 -14.03 -26.87
N SER A 264 6.14 -13.56 -28.03
CA SER A 264 6.76 -12.23 -28.19
C SER A 264 5.76 -11.10 -28.46
N ILE A 265 4.47 -11.41 -28.49
CA ILE A 265 3.36 -10.46 -28.57
C ILE A 265 2.30 -10.80 -27.52
N PRO A 266 1.48 -9.84 -27.07
CA PRO A 266 0.38 -10.12 -26.12
C PRO A 266 -0.59 -11.18 -26.65
N VAL A 267 -1.01 -12.07 -25.75
CA VAL A 267 -2.05 -13.09 -25.95
C VAL A 267 -3.10 -13.00 -24.85
N SER A 268 -4.37 -13.20 -25.18
CA SER A 268 -5.44 -13.10 -24.21
C SER A 268 -5.39 -14.24 -23.18
N VAL A 269 -5.68 -13.91 -21.92
CA VAL A 269 -5.85 -14.86 -20.83
C VAL A 269 -7.26 -15.45 -20.87
N ASN A 270 -7.36 -16.78 -20.79
CA ASN A 270 -8.65 -17.46 -20.85
C ASN A 270 -9.51 -17.17 -19.62
N GLY A 271 -10.73 -16.67 -19.82
CA GLY A 271 -11.75 -16.58 -18.77
C GLY A 271 -11.60 -15.42 -17.79
N ILE A 272 -10.74 -14.43 -18.07
CA ILE A 272 -10.58 -13.24 -17.21
C ILE A 272 -10.98 -11.98 -18.00
N GLY A 273 -12.16 -11.43 -17.69
CA GLY A 273 -12.71 -10.22 -18.32
C GLY A 273 -12.92 -9.04 -17.37
N ASN A 274 -12.60 -9.20 -16.09
CA ASN A 274 -12.94 -8.27 -15.00
C ASN A 274 -11.81 -8.13 -13.97
N ALA A 275 -10.55 -8.19 -14.42
CA ALA A 275 -9.40 -8.03 -13.55
C ALA A 275 -9.26 -6.56 -13.11
N LEU A 276 -9.05 -6.35 -11.80
CA LEU A 276 -8.69 -5.07 -11.17
C LEU A 276 -7.18 -4.87 -11.09
N SER A 277 -6.46 -5.97 -10.85
CA SER A 277 -5.02 -5.99 -10.70
C SER A 277 -4.50 -7.39 -11.02
N ILE A 278 -3.24 -7.47 -11.40
CA ILE A 278 -2.54 -8.71 -11.70
C ILE A 278 -1.18 -8.64 -10.99
N THR A 279 -0.65 -9.79 -10.60
CA THR A 279 0.70 -9.92 -10.04
C THR A 279 1.37 -11.16 -10.63
N GLY A 280 2.65 -11.04 -10.97
CA GLY A 280 3.51 -12.15 -11.37
C GLY A 280 4.38 -12.62 -10.21
N GLY A 281 4.51 -13.94 -10.07
CA GLY A 281 5.68 -14.55 -9.44
C GLY A 281 6.66 -15.06 -10.49
N LEU A 282 7.69 -15.79 -10.07
CA LEU A 282 8.74 -16.26 -10.97
C LEU A 282 8.20 -17.12 -12.12
N PHE A 283 7.22 -17.99 -11.83
CA PHE A 283 6.63 -18.92 -12.80
C PHE A 283 5.11 -19.04 -12.73
N HIS A 284 4.43 -18.11 -12.04
CA HIS A 284 2.98 -18.07 -11.94
C HIS A 284 2.47 -16.64 -12.02
N THR A 285 1.18 -16.50 -12.30
CA THR A 285 0.50 -15.21 -12.43
C THR A 285 -0.83 -15.31 -11.71
N CYS A 286 -1.27 -14.23 -11.04
CA CYS A 286 -2.56 -14.15 -10.38
C CYS A 286 -3.26 -12.85 -10.75
N ALA A 287 -4.59 -12.90 -10.86
CA ALA A 287 -5.46 -11.74 -11.05
C ALA A 287 -6.41 -11.59 -9.86
N LEU A 288 -6.57 -10.34 -9.42
CA LEU A 288 -7.61 -9.90 -8.52
C LEU A 288 -8.80 -9.47 -9.37
N LEU A 289 -9.97 -10.07 -9.15
CA LEU A 289 -11.19 -9.76 -9.88
C LEU A 289 -12.00 -8.66 -9.17
N ASN A 290 -12.86 -7.97 -9.91
CA ASN A 290 -13.70 -6.90 -9.36
C ASN A 290 -14.65 -7.32 -8.22
N SER A 291 -14.93 -8.63 -8.11
CA SER A 291 -15.68 -9.24 -7.02
C SER A 291 -14.89 -9.38 -5.72
N GLY A 292 -13.57 -9.19 -5.73
CA GLY A 292 -12.66 -9.50 -4.62
C GLY A 292 -12.15 -10.95 -4.62
N ALA A 293 -12.57 -11.77 -5.58
CA ALA A 293 -12.02 -13.11 -5.80
C ALA A 293 -10.64 -13.05 -6.46
N VAL A 294 -9.83 -14.10 -6.26
CA VAL A 294 -8.50 -14.24 -6.86
C VAL A 294 -8.44 -15.49 -7.72
N SER A 295 -7.86 -15.36 -8.93
CA SER A 295 -7.57 -16.48 -9.82
C SER A 295 -6.07 -16.51 -10.15
N CYS A 296 -5.45 -17.68 -10.09
CA CYS A 296 -4.02 -17.87 -10.37
C CYS A 296 -3.78 -18.93 -11.44
N TRP A 297 -2.66 -18.87 -12.16
CA TRP A 297 -2.23 -19.86 -13.16
C TRP A 297 -0.70 -19.91 -13.28
N GLY A 298 -0.18 -20.95 -13.93
CA GLY A 298 1.24 -21.23 -14.11
C GLY A 298 1.73 -22.40 -13.26
N TYR A 299 2.97 -22.31 -12.79
CA TYR A 299 3.61 -23.32 -11.95
C TYR A 299 2.94 -23.43 -10.57
N ASN A 300 2.77 -24.65 -10.05
CA ASN A 300 2.09 -24.92 -8.77
C ASN A 300 2.80 -25.96 -7.88
N GLY A 301 4.08 -26.26 -8.13
CA GLY A 301 4.78 -27.37 -7.45
C GLY A 301 4.87 -27.25 -5.92
N VAL A 302 4.58 -26.08 -5.34
CA VAL A 302 4.52 -25.85 -3.89
C VAL A 302 3.22 -25.18 -3.44
N GLY A 303 2.18 -25.20 -4.29
CA GLY A 303 0.84 -24.74 -3.94
C GLY A 303 0.60 -23.23 -4.14
N GLN A 304 1.47 -22.52 -4.87
CA GLN A 304 1.38 -21.07 -5.10
C GLN A 304 0.14 -20.60 -5.88
N LEU A 305 -0.62 -21.53 -6.49
CA LEU A 305 -1.92 -21.22 -7.09
C LEU A 305 -3.07 -21.21 -6.07
N GLY A 306 -2.87 -21.72 -4.85
CA GLY A 306 -3.82 -21.56 -3.74
C GLY A 306 -5.15 -22.31 -3.88
N ASN A 307 -5.25 -23.22 -4.86
CA ASN A 307 -6.47 -23.98 -5.16
C ASN A 307 -6.54 -25.34 -4.43
N GLY A 308 -5.67 -25.58 -3.44
CA GLY A 308 -5.60 -26.83 -2.70
C GLY A 308 -4.86 -27.97 -3.43
N THR A 309 -4.33 -27.73 -4.63
CA THR A 309 -3.58 -28.71 -5.42
C THR A 309 -2.11 -28.32 -5.54
N LEU A 310 -1.28 -29.23 -6.09
CA LEU A 310 0.11 -28.97 -6.48
C LEU A 310 0.33 -29.07 -8.00
N THR A 311 -0.77 -29.07 -8.77
CA THR A 311 -0.75 -29.26 -10.22
C THR A 311 -0.69 -27.92 -10.93
N ASN A 312 0.25 -27.77 -11.87
CA ASN A 312 0.34 -26.58 -12.73
C ASN A 312 -0.96 -26.36 -13.50
N SER A 313 -1.25 -25.12 -13.87
CA SER A 313 -2.41 -24.81 -14.71
C SER A 313 -2.06 -23.80 -15.79
N SER A 314 -2.30 -24.11 -17.06
CA SER A 314 -2.13 -23.17 -18.18
C SER A 314 -3.32 -22.25 -18.39
N ILE A 315 -4.34 -22.36 -17.54
CA ILE A 315 -5.51 -21.47 -17.49
C ILE A 315 -5.76 -21.01 -16.04
N PRO A 316 -6.40 -19.85 -15.83
CA PRO A 316 -6.77 -19.37 -14.50
C PRO A 316 -7.61 -20.37 -13.69
N VAL A 317 -7.23 -20.58 -12.44
CA VAL A 317 -7.96 -21.37 -11.44
C VAL A 317 -8.26 -20.51 -10.22
N SER A 318 -9.43 -20.68 -9.62
CA SER A 318 -9.82 -19.92 -8.42
C SER A 318 -9.02 -20.32 -7.19
N VAL A 319 -8.62 -19.32 -6.40
CA VAL A 319 -7.98 -19.51 -5.09
C VAL A 319 -9.05 -19.88 -4.06
N ASN A 320 -8.79 -20.90 -3.24
CA ASN A 320 -9.76 -21.36 -2.24
C ASN A 320 -9.89 -20.37 -1.08
N GLY A 321 -11.12 -19.96 -0.76
CA GLY A 321 -11.41 -19.18 0.45
C GLY A 321 -11.06 -17.69 0.39
N ILE A 322 -10.74 -17.14 -0.80
CA ILE A 322 -10.49 -15.70 -0.99
C ILE A 322 -11.58 -15.12 -1.89
N GLY A 323 -12.46 -14.29 -1.33
CA GLY A 323 -13.55 -13.62 -2.05
C GLY A 323 -13.70 -12.13 -1.73
N ASN A 324 -12.80 -11.56 -0.93
CA ASN A 324 -12.87 -10.19 -0.40
C ASN A 324 -11.50 -9.50 -0.38
N ALA A 325 -10.61 -9.87 -1.31
CA ALA A 325 -9.29 -9.26 -1.42
C ALA A 325 -9.38 -7.82 -1.97
N LEU A 326 -8.52 -6.94 -1.46
CA LEU A 326 -8.30 -5.57 -1.94
C LEU A 326 -7.01 -5.45 -2.75
N ALA A 327 -6.01 -6.27 -2.46
CA ALA A 327 -4.75 -6.31 -3.20
C ALA A 327 -4.17 -7.73 -3.17
N ILE A 328 -3.31 -8.02 -4.14
CA ILE A 328 -2.56 -9.27 -4.24
C ILE A 328 -1.09 -8.98 -4.57
N THR A 329 -0.19 -9.85 -4.13
CA THR A 329 1.23 -9.82 -4.46
C THR A 329 1.78 -11.24 -4.55
N ALA A 330 2.84 -11.45 -5.31
CA ALA A 330 3.47 -12.76 -5.48
C ALA A 330 4.99 -12.64 -5.46
N GLY A 331 5.64 -13.49 -4.65
CA GLY A 331 7.07 -13.71 -4.71
C GLY A 331 7.43 -14.80 -5.71
N ASP A 332 8.59 -15.45 -5.54
CA ASP A 332 9.03 -16.49 -6.49
C ASP A 332 8.05 -17.68 -6.53
N TYR A 333 7.62 -18.11 -5.35
CA TYR A 333 6.84 -19.33 -5.17
C TYR A 333 5.76 -19.22 -4.08
N HIS A 334 5.41 -18.00 -3.68
CA HIS A 334 4.31 -17.74 -2.74
C HIS A 334 3.48 -16.56 -3.22
N THR A 335 2.24 -16.50 -2.76
CA THR A 335 1.27 -15.45 -3.11
C THR A 335 0.57 -15.01 -1.85
N CYS A 336 0.28 -13.72 -1.73
CA CYS A 336 -0.45 -13.14 -0.62
C CYS A 336 -1.58 -12.25 -1.10
N ALA A 337 -2.66 -12.21 -0.32
CA ALA A 337 -3.81 -11.33 -0.52
C ALA A 337 -4.04 -10.48 0.73
N LEU A 338 -4.26 -9.19 0.51
CA LEU A 338 -4.75 -8.25 1.51
C LEU A 338 -6.27 -8.30 1.47
N LEU A 339 -6.91 -8.58 2.60
CA LEU A 339 -8.35 -8.68 2.71
C LEU A 339 -8.96 -7.33 3.11
N ASN A 340 -10.25 -7.13 2.82
CA ASN A 340 -10.98 -5.90 3.18
C ASN A 340 -11.04 -5.59 4.68
N SER A 341 -10.72 -6.56 5.53
CA SER A 341 -10.59 -6.40 6.98
C SER A 341 -9.24 -5.81 7.42
N GLY A 342 -8.28 -5.64 6.50
CA GLY A 342 -6.89 -5.29 6.81
C GLY A 342 -6.02 -6.49 7.19
N ALA A 343 -6.58 -7.70 7.22
CA ALA A 343 -5.82 -8.94 7.44
C ALA A 343 -5.12 -9.40 6.15
N VAL A 344 -4.04 -10.17 6.30
CA VAL A 344 -3.28 -10.74 5.17
C VAL A 344 -3.36 -12.26 5.22
N SER A 345 -3.60 -12.88 4.06
CA SER A 345 -3.54 -14.33 3.88
C SER A 345 -2.52 -14.70 2.80
N CYS A 346 -1.65 -15.66 3.05
CA CYS A 346 -0.60 -16.10 2.14
C CYS A 346 -0.67 -17.61 1.86
N TRP A 347 -0.15 -18.06 0.72
CA TRP A 347 -0.04 -19.47 0.34
C TRP A 347 1.17 -19.73 -0.56
N GLY A 348 1.52 -20.99 -0.78
CA GLY A 348 2.68 -21.44 -1.53
C GLY A 348 3.85 -21.86 -0.64
N SER A 349 5.07 -21.60 -1.11
CA SER A 349 6.33 -21.89 -0.41
C SER A 349 6.42 -21.22 0.95
N ASN A 350 6.97 -21.91 1.95
CA ASN A 350 7.18 -21.34 3.30
C ASN A 350 8.51 -21.76 3.96
N GLY A 351 9.49 -22.28 3.21
CA GLY A 351 10.70 -22.87 3.78
C GLY A 351 11.53 -21.93 4.68
N VAL A 352 11.32 -20.61 4.56
CA VAL A 352 11.99 -19.58 5.36
C VAL A 352 11.00 -18.65 6.08
N GLY A 353 9.73 -19.07 6.17
CA GLY A 353 8.70 -18.35 6.92
C GLY A 353 7.96 -17.26 6.14
N GLN A 354 8.07 -17.21 4.82
CA GLN A 354 7.47 -16.17 3.96
C GLN A 354 5.93 -16.12 3.97
N LEU A 355 5.24 -17.13 4.55
CA LEU A 355 3.80 -17.09 4.80
C LEU A 355 3.41 -16.36 6.09
N GLY A 356 4.37 -16.06 6.98
CA GLY A 356 4.13 -15.20 8.16
C GLY A 356 3.20 -15.78 9.22
N ASN A 357 2.90 -17.08 9.15
CA ASN A 357 1.94 -17.75 10.03
C ASN A 357 2.59 -18.43 11.25
N GLY A 358 3.84 -18.10 11.56
CA GLY A 358 4.63 -18.70 12.64
C GLY A 358 5.19 -20.09 12.33
N THR A 359 5.00 -20.60 11.11
CA THR A 359 5.52 -21.90 10.66
C THR A 359 6.50 -21.74 9.51
N THR A 360 7.17 -22.84 9.13
CA THR A 360 7.99 -22.94 7.91
C THR A 360 7.48 -24.01 6.95
N THR A 361 6.19 -24.37 7.06
CA THR A 361 5.54 -25.40 6.24
C THR A 361 4.76 -24.74 5.11
N SER A 362 5.03 -25.15 3.87
CA SER A 362 4.31 -24.67 2.69
C SER A 362 2.83 -25.01 2.75
N SER A 363 1.99 -24.21 2.09
CA SER A 363 0.54 -24.41 2.11
C SER A 363 -0.07 -24.24 0.72
N SER A 364 -0.85 -25.22 0.24
CA SER A 364 -1.58 -25.13 -1.04
C SER A 364 -2.90 -24.38 -0.94
N THR A 365 -3.28 -23.94 0.26
CA THR A 365 -4.42 -23.05 0.49
C THR A 365 -4.00 -21.83 1.31
N PRO A 366 -4.71 -20.70 1.20
CA PRO A 366 -4.44 -19.50 1.99
C PRO A 366 -4.42 -19.76 3.50
N VAL A 367 -3.40 -19.24 4.17
CA VAL A 367 -3.24 -19.23 5.63
C VAL A 367 -3.10 -17.79 6.12
N SER A 368 -3.66 -17.48 7.28
CA SER A 368 -3.59 -16.13 7.84
C SER A 368 -2.19 -15.80 8.37
N VAL A 369 -1.72 -14.59 8.07
CA VAL A 369 -0.50 -14.02 8.63
C VAL A 369 -0.74 -13.65 10.09
N SER A 370 0.25 -13.94 10.95
CA SER A 370 0.15 -13.68 12.39
C SER A 370 0.26 -12.19 12.72
N GLY A 371 -0.72 -11.65 13.44
CA GLY A 371 -0.62 -10.31 14.06
C GLY A 371 -0.78 -9.12 13.10
N ILE A 372 -1.23 -9.33 11.86
CA ILE A 372 -1.53 -8.26 10.90
C ILE A 372 -3.04 -8.19 10.68
N SER A 373 -3.64 -7.05 11.03
CA SER A 373 -5.09 -6.80 10.86
C SER A 373 -5.43 -5.39 10.39
N ASN A 374 -4.43 -4.57 10.08
CA ASN A 374 -4.57 -3.16 9.69
C ASN A 374 -3.62 -2.81 8.54
N ALA A 375 -3.30 -3.79 7.68
CA ALA A 375 -2.52 -3.55 6.48
C ALA A 375 -3.33 -2.76 5.46
N VAL A 376 -2.66 -1.83 4.77
CA VAL A 376 -3.20 -1.01 3.67
C VAL A 376 -2.51 -1.31 2.34
N ALA A 377 -1.31 -1.91 2.38
CA ALA A 377 -0.64 -2.45 1.21
C ALA A 377 0.21 -3.67 1.60
N ILE A 378 0.50 -4.51 0.60
CA ILE A 378 1.38 -5.67 0.74
C ILE A 378 2.35 -5.73 -0.45
N SER A 379 3.54 -6.25 -0.21
CA SER A 379 4.55 -6.54 -1.23
C SER A 379 5.23 -7.88 -0.92
N ALA A 380 5.82 -8.51 -1.92
CA ALA A 380 6.54 -9.76 -1.78
C ALA A 380 7.78 -9.76 -2.69
N GLY A 381 8.94 -10.02 -2.10
CA GLY A 381 10.18 -10.30 -2.82
C GLY A 381 10.34 -11.80 -3.13
N SER A 382 11.57 -12.26 -3.39
CA SER A 382 11.82 -13.67 -3.75
C SER A 382 11.25 -14.63 -2.72
N ASN A 383 11.62 -14.43 -1.45
CA ASN A 383 11.22 -15.26 -0.32
C ASN A 383 10.93 -14.43 0.94
N SER A 384 10.55 -13.17 0.78
CA SER A 384 10.10 -12.27 1.84
C SER A 384 8.74 -11.67 1.48
N THR A 385 8.05 -11.16 2.50
CA THR A 385 6.79 -10.46 2.35
C THR A 385 6.73 -9.34 3.37
N CYS A 386 6.21 -8.18 2.96
CA CYS A 386 5.97 -7.04 3.82
C CYS A 386 4.53 -6.54 3.73
N ALA A 387 4.05 -6.01 4.84
CA ALA A 387 2.80 -5.28 4.95
C ALA A 387 3.07 -3.85 5.40
N LEU A 388 2.51 -2.88 4.67
CA LEU A 388 2.39 -1.50 5.11
C LEU A 388 1.12 -1.38 5.93
N LEU A 389 1.24 -0.89 7.16
CA LEU A 389 0.13 -0.67 8.07
C LEU A 389 -0.46 0.73 7.88
N ASP A 390 -1.73 0.92 8.25
CA ASP A 390 -2.42 2.22 8.22
C ASP A 390 -1.70 3.35 8.98
N SER A 391 -0.89 2.98 9.98
CA SER A 391 -0.01 3.89 10.73
C SER A 391 1.21 4.40 9.96
N GLY A 392 1.50 3.88 8.76
CA GLY A 392 2.73 4.16 8.01
C GLY A 392 3.95 3.33 8.42
N VAL A 393 3.79 2.41 9.38
CA VAL A 393 4.81 1.41 9.78
C VAL A 393 4.80 0.23 8.82
N ILE A 394 5.98 -0.34 8.58
CA ILE A 394 6.15 -1.53 7.73
C ILE A 394 6.54 -2.72 8.61
N ASN A 395 5.85 -3.84 8.44
CA ASN A 395 6.23 -5.12 9.03
C ASN A 395 6.58 -6.12 7.93
N CYS A 396 7.72 -6.79 8.06
CA CYS A 396 8.25 -7.74 7.08
C CYS A 396 8.50 -9.12 7.70
N TRP A 397 8.46 -10.19 6.91
CA TRP A 397 8.78 -11.56 7.33
C TRP A 397 9.33 -12.40 6.17
N GLY A 398 9.82 -13.60 6.48
CA GLY A 398 10.47 -14.52 5.55
C GLY A 398 11.99 -14.45 5.62
N TYR A 399 12.62 -14.55 4.45
CA TYR A 399 14.07 -14.54 4.29
C TYR A 399 14.69 -13.18 4.67
N ASN A 400 15.83 -13.22 5.36
CA ASN A 400 16.54 -12.03 5.84
C ASN A 400 18.06 -12.10 5.67
N GLY A 401 18.59 -12.98 4.80
CA GLY A 401 20.04 -13.17 4.67
C GLY A 401 20.82 -11.91 4.27
N PHE A 402 20.13 -10.91 3.71
CA PHE A 402 20.69 -9.62 3.31
C PHE A 402 20.16 -8.45 4.14
N GLY A 403 19.43 -8.71 5.23
CA GLY A 403 18.82 -7.67 6.05
C GLY A 403 17.56 -7.04 5.44
N GLN A 404 16.94 -7.68 4.45
CA GLN A 404 15.73 -7.17 3.78
C GLN A 404 14.53 -7.01 4.73
N LEU A 405 14.50 -7.67 5.90
CA LEU A 405 13.44 -7.40 6.89
C LEU A 405 13.59 -6.03 7.58
N GLY A 406 14.71 -5.33 7.38
CA GLY A 406 14.88 -3.92 7.79
C GLY A 406 14.94 -3.68 9.31
N ASN A 407 14.99 -4.75 10.11
CA ASN A 407 14.96 -4.69 11.57
C ASN A 407 16.36 -4.64 12.21
N GLY A 408 17.41 -4.37 11.43
CA GLY A 408 18.79 -4.32 11.90
C GLY A 408 19.43 -5.70 12.13
N THR A 409 18.77 -6.78 11.70
CA THR A 409 19.30 -8.16 11.79
C THR A 409 19.41 -8.79 10.41
N THR A 410 20.03 -9.97 10.32
CA THR A 410 20.08 -10.82 9.12
C THR A 410 19.43 -12.20 9.36
N THR A 411 18.57 -12.30 10.36
CA THR A 411 17.92 -13.56 10.76
C THR A 411 16.51 -13.63 10.18
N ASN A 412 16.18 -14.75 9.53
CA ASN A 412 14.84 -15.00 8.99
C ASN A 412 13.77 -14.91 10.09
N SER A 413 12.54 -14.59 9.71
CA SER A 413 11.41 -14.58 10.64
C SER A 413 10.17 -15.23 10.04
N SER A 414 9.56 -16.19 10.74
CA SER A 414 8.28 -16.79 10.35
C SER A 414 7.05 -15.99 10.80
N ILE A 415 7.27 -14.87 11.47
CA ILE A 415 6.24 -13.90 11.87
C ILE A 415 6.66 -12.48 11.45
N PRO A 416 5.70 -11.57 11.23
CA PRO A 416 5.99 -10.18 10.93
C PRO A 416 6.85 -9.49 12.00
N VAL A 417 7.89 -8.78 11.56
CA VAL A 417 8.77 -7.94 12.39
C VAL A 417 8.81 -6.52 11.83
N SER A 418 8.86 -5.51 12.69
CA SER A 418 8.85 -4.12 12.26
C SER A 418 10.18 -3.68 11.66
N VAL A 419 10.11 -2.89 10.59
CA VAL A 419 11.25 -2.20 9.98
C VAL A 419 11.66 -1.03 10.87
N ASN A 420 12.97 -0.85 11.09
CA ASN A 420 13.48 0.23 11.93
C ASN A 420 13.51 1.57 11.17
N GLY A 421 13.04 2.64 11.81
CA GLY A 421 13.25 4.01 11.32
C GLY A 421 12.28 4.50 10.24
N ILE A 422 11.23 3.73 9.92
CA ILE A 422 10.18 4.13 8.95
C ILE A 422 8.82 4.07 9.63
N SER A 423 8.12 5.21 9.68
CA SER A 423 6.79 5.33 10.30
C SER A 423 5.82 6.21 9.49
N ASN A 424 6.21 6.61 8.28
CA ASN A 424 5.48 7.54 7.41
C ASN A 424 5.48 7.09 5.94
N ALA A 425 5.56 5.78 5.71
CA ALA A 425 5.51 5.22 4.37
C ALA A 425 4.10 5.32 3.77
N LEU A 426 4.03 5.69 2.48
CA LEU A 426 2.83 5.70 1.66
C LEU A 426 2.73 4.48 0.75
N ALA A 427 3.87 3.93 0.32
CA ALA A 427 3.92 2.73 -0.50
C ALA A 427 5.18 1.91 -0.19
N ILE A 428 5.12 0.63 -0.54
CA ILE A 428 6.21 -0.33 -0.40
C ILE A 428 6.36 -1.16 -1.67
N THR A 429 7.61 -1.49 -2.01
CA THR A 429 7.92 -2.42 -3.10
C THR A 429 9.10 -3.29 -2.68
N GLU A 430 9.06 -4.57 -3.04
CA GLU A 430 10.13 -5.54 -2.85
C GLU A 430 10.68 -5.96 -4.21
N GLY A 431 12.01 -5.89 -4.34
CA GLY A 431 12.72 -6.55 -5.42
C GLY A 431 13.07 -8.00 -5.07
N GLY A 432 14.13 -8.54 -5.66
CA GLY A 432 14.56 -9.91 -5.36
C GLY A 432 14.91 -10.08 -3.87
N ASN A 433 15.80 -9.23 -3.37
CA ASN A 433 16.31 -9.28 -1.99
C ASN A 433 16.51 -7.90 -1.36
N HIS A 434 15.86 -6.88 -1.89
CA HIS A 434 15.86 -5.51 -1.35
C HIS A 434 14.44 -4.95 -1.32
N ILE A 435 14.23 -3.95 -0.48
CA ILE A 435 12.92 -3.34 -0.25
C ILE A 435 13.08 -1.84 -0.31
N CYS A 436 12.10 -1.16 -0.90
CA CYS A 436 12.03 0.29 -0.91
C CYS A 436 10.66 0.76 -0.41
N ALA A 437 10.67 1.88 0.29
CA ALA A 437 9.50 2.57 0.78
C ALA A 437 9.45 4.00 0.21
N LEU A 438 8.27 4.38 -0.28
CA LEU A 438 7.95 5.76 -0.64
C LEU A 438 7.41 6.45 0.60
N LEU A 439 8.01 7.58 0.99
CA LEU A 439 7.62 8.34 2.16
C LEU A 439 6.63 9.45 1.80
N ASN A 440 5.87 9.94 2.79
CA ASN A 440 4.91 11.03 2.58
C ASN A 440 5.51 12.36 2.10
N SER A 441 6.82 12.52 2.20
CA SER A 441 7.56 13.66 1.66
C SER A 441 7.86 13.55 0.17
N GLY A 442 7.57 12.41 -0.48
CA GLY A 442 8.02 12.09 -1.84
C GLY A 442 9.44 11.52 -1.92
N ALA A 443 10.14 11.39 -0.78
CA ALA A 443 11.45 10.74 -0.70
C ALA A 443 11.33 9.21 -0.72
N VAL A 444 12.40 8.53 -1.15
CA VAL A 444 12.49 7.06 -1.17
C VAL A 444 13.58 6.58 -0.22
N SER A 445 13.28 5.54 0.56
CA SER A 445 14.27 4.84 1.40
C SER A 445 14.29 3.35 1.05
N CYS A 446 15.48 2.79 0.86
CA CYS A 446 15.67 1.39 0.49
C CYS A 446 16.57 0.64 1.48
N TRP A 447 16.46 -0.68 1.58
CA TRP A 447 17.34 -1.55 2.36
C TRP A 447 17.38 -2.98 1.81
N GLY A 448 18.24 -3.82 2.37
CA GLY A 448 18.51 -5.18 1.90
C GLY A 448 19.75 -5.24 1.01
N TYR A 449 19.73 -6.18 0.07
CA TYR A 449 20.83 -6.48 -0.86
C TYR A 449 21.19 -5.28 -1.75
N ASN A 450 22.48 -5.00 -1.96
CA ASN A 450 22.92 -3.80 -2.67
C ASN A 450 24.13 -3.97 -3.62
N VAL A 451 24.54 -5.18 -3.99
CA VAL A 451 25.82 -5.33 -4.73
C VAL A 451 25.83 -4.63 -6.10
N SER A 452 24.64 -4.40 -6.68
CA SER A 452 24.48 -3.71 -7.96
C SER A 452 24.13 -2.23 -7.79
N GLY A 453 24.04 -1.73 -6.55
CA GLY A 453 23.64 -0.36 -6.25
C GLY A 453 22.11 -0.15 -6.21
N GLN A 454 21.31 -1.20 -6.11
CA GLN A 454 19.83 -1.15 -6.11
C GLN A 454 19.20 -0.38 -4.93
N LEU A 455 19.99 0.01 -3.92
CA LEU A 455 19.55 0.92 -2.85
C LEU A 455 19.66 2.40 -3.23
N GLY A 456 20.35 2.76 -4.32
CA GLY A 456 20.31 4.11 -4.90
C GLY A 456 21.00 5.20 -4.06
N ASN A 457 21.79 4.83 -3.05
CA ASN A 457 22.45 5.73 -2.12
C ASN A 457 23.91 6.04 -2.47
N GLY A 458 24.34 5.73 -3.70
CA GLY A 458 25.74 5.89 -4.15
C GLY A 458 26.69 4.80 -3.66
N SER A 459 26.22 3.82 -2.89
CA SER A 459 26.99 2.68 -2.38
C SER A 459 26.57 1.37 -3.06
N THR A 460 27.42 0.35 -2.97
CA THR A 460 27.12 -1.06 -3.30
C THR A 460 27.08 -1.97 -2.07
N THR A 461 27.05 -1.36 -0.87
CA THR A 461 27.03 -2.09 0.41
C THR A 461 25.60 -2.40 0.83
N THR A 462 25.32 -3.67 1.10
CA THR A 462 24.04 -4.16 1.66
C THR A 462 23.74 -3.47 3.00
N SER A 463 22.47 -3.18 3.27
CA SER A 463 22.05 -2.51 4.50
C SER A 463 20.89 -3.24 5.17
N SER A 464 21.02 -3.60 6.46
CA SER A 464 19.93 -4.20 7.25
C SER A 464 18.95 -3.18 7.84
N THR A 465 19.13 -1.90 7.51
CA THR A 465 18.26 -0.79 7.90
C THR A 465 18.02 0.14 6.71
N PRO A 466 16.89 0.85 6.66
CA PRO A 466 16.58 1.83 5.62
C PRO A 466 17.69 2.87 5.43
N VAL A 467 18.04 3.13 4.17
CA VAL A 467 18.94 4.20 3.72
C VAL A 467 18.23 5.06 2.69
N SER A 468 18.49 6.37 2.69
CA SER A 468 17.87 7.30 1.75
C SER A 468 18.44 7.15 0.34
N VAL A 469 17.57 7.15 -0.65
CA VAL A 469 17.94 7.21 -2.08
C VAL A 469 18.42 8.62 -2.42
N SER A 470 19.47 8.73 -3.23
CA SER A 470 20.08 10.01 -3.61
C SER A 470 19.22 10.75 -4.65
N GLY A 471 18.90 12.01 -4.39
CA GLY A 471 18.32 12.92 -5.41
C GLY A 471 16.86 12.68 -5.77
N ILE A 472 16.10 11.88 -4.99
CA ILE A 472 14.67 11.64 -5.20
C ILE A 472 13.87 12.22 -4.02
N SER A 473 13.02 13.21 -4.30
CA SER A 473 12.18 13.87 -3.29
C SER A 473 10.74 14.11 -3.74
N ASN A 474 10.39 13.75 -4.97
CA ASN A 474 9.08 13.98 -5.60
C ASN A 474 8.55 12.72 -6.30
N ALA A 475 8.90 11.54 -5.76
CA ALA A 475 8.37 10.29 -6.27
C ALA A 475 6.88 10.14 -5.92
N VAL A 476 6.11 9.61 -6.86
CA VAL A 476 4.68 9.29 -6.71
C VAL A 476 4.41 7.78 -6.79
N ALA A 477 5.34 7.02 -7.37
CA ALA A 477 5.32 5.57 -7.35
C ALA A 477 6.75 5.00 -7.37
N ILE A 478 6.89 3.77 -6.89
CA ILE A 478 8.14 3.02 -6.91
C ILE A 478 7.87 1.59 -7.38
N SER A 479 8.84 1.01 -8.08
CA SER A 479 8.87 -0.39 -8.45
C SER A 479 10.28 -0.93 -8.25
N ALA A 480 10.41 -2.23 -8.02
CA ALA A 480 11.69 -2.90 -7.86
C ALA A 480 11.69 -4.21 -8.65
N GLY A 481 12.72 -4.38 -9.47
CA GLY A 481 13.04 -5.65 -10.13
C GLY A 481 13.91 -6.54 -9.26
N SER A 482 14.50 -7.59 -9.84
CA SER A 482 15.35 -8.51 -9.06
C SER A 482 16.52 -7.79 -8.38
N ASN A 483 17.24 -6.97 -9.15
CA ASN A 483 18.43 -6.22 -8.70
C ASN A 483 18.43 -4.74 -9.18
N SER A 484 17.27 -4.19 -9.50
CA SER A 484 17.07 -2.79 -9.93
C SER A 484 15.86 -2.18 -9.22
N THR A 485 15.79 -0.86 -9.23
CA THR A 485 14.70 -0.09 -8.65
C THR A 485 14.43 1.14 -9.51
N CYS A 486 13.16 1.46 -9.71
CA CYS A 486 12.70 2.64 -10.42
C CYS A 486 11.73 3.46 -9.56
N ALA A 487 11.80 4.78 -9.70
CA ALA A 487 10.85 5.74 -9.16
C ALA A 487 10.21 6.53 -10.29
N LEU A 488 8.88 6.64 -10.25
CA LEU A 488 8.09 7.54 -11.08
C LEU A 488 7.95 8.86 -10.33
N LEU A 489 8.36 9.96 -10.95
CA LEU A 489 8.26 11.31 -10.40
C LEU A 489 6.90 11.94 -10.76
N ASP A 490 6.47 12.92 -9.98
CA ASP A 490 5.25 13.71 -10.22
C ASP A 490 5.16 14.36 -11.62
N SER A 491 6.31 14.63 -12.23
CA SER A 491 6.44 15.13 -13.61
C SER A 491 6.14 14.10 -14.71
N GLY A 492 5.98 12.81 -14.38
CA GLY A 492 5.85 11.73 -15.35
C GLY A 492 7.19 11.17 -15.87
N VAL A 493 8.33 11.69 -15.38
CA VAL A 493 9.68 11.17 -15.63
C VAL A 493 9.96 9.95 -14.74
N ILE A 494 10.72 9.00 -15.26
CA ILE A 494 11.15 7.79 -14.54
C ILE A 494 12.66 7.87 -14.30
N ASN A 495 13.08 7.66 -13.05
CA ASN A 495 14.47 7.44 -12.70
C ASN A 495 14.68 6.03 -12.17
N CYS A 496 15.66 5.30 -12.71
CA CYS A 496 15.99 3.93 -12.32
C CYS A 496 17.44 3.81 -11.83
N TRP A 497 17.75 2.83 -11.00
CA TRP A 497 19.09 2.51 -10.52
C TRP A 497 19.24 1.01 -10.21
N GLY A 498 20.47 0.57 -9.95
CA GLY A 498 20.84 -0.82 -9.73
C GLY A 498 21.47 -1.48 -10.95
N TYR A 499 21.22 -2.78 -11.09
CA TYR A 499 21.76 -3.62 -12.16
C TYR A 499 21.23 -3.20 -13.54
N ASN A 500 22.13 -3.14 -14.54
CA ASN A 500 21.77 -2.72 -15.90
C ASN A 500 22.34 -3.61 -17.02
N GLY A 501 22.75 -4.85 -16.72
CA GLY A 501 23.43 -5.70 -17.72
C GLY A 501 22.60 -6.02 -18.96
N PHE A 502 21.28 -5.82 -18.92
CA PHE A 502 20.36 -5.99 -20.05
C PHE A 502 19.70 -4.68 -20.50
N GLY A 503 20.13 -3.54 -19.96
CA GLY A 503 19.55 -2.24 -20.30
C GLY A 503 18.26 -1.91 -19.54
N GLN A 504 17.93 -2.62 -18.45
CA GLN A 504 16.71 -2.41 -17.65
C GLN A 504 16.62 -1.04 -16.97
N LEU A 505 17.69 -0.24 -16.92
CA LEU A 505 17.60 1.15 -16.46
C LEU A 505 17.08 2.10 -17.54
N GLY A 506 16.98 1.67 -18.80
CA GLY A 506 16.34 2.43 -19.88
C GLY A 506 17.08 3.71 -20.31
N ASN A 507 18.31 3.92 -19.84
CA ASN A 507 19.10 5.14 -20.06
C ASN A 507 19.99 5.09 -21.31
N GLY A 508 19.77 4.14 -22.22
CA GLY A 508 20.57 3.94 -23.43
C GLY A 508 21.90 3.21 -23.20
N THR A 509 22.19 2.77 -21.97
CA THR A 509 23.42 2.06 -21.63
C THR A 509 23.12 0.67 -21.06
N THR A 510 24.15 -0.16 -20.89
CA THR A 510 24.11 -1.42 -20.14
C THR A 510 24.97 -1.38 -18.87
N THR A 511 25.32 -0.17 -18.42
CA THR A 511 26.16 0.04 -17.23
C THR A 511 25.29 0.25 -15.99
N SER A 512 25.56 -0.52 -14.94
CA SER A 512 24.84 -0.43 -13.66
C SER A 512 25.09 0.92 -12.99
N SER A 513 24.14 1.39 -12.18
CA SER A 513 24.24 2.69 -11.50
C SER A 513 23.84 2.57 -10.03
N SER A 514 24.68 3.06 -9.12
CA SER A 514 24.36 3.12 -7.68
C SER A 514 23.59 4.38 -7.27
N ILE A 515 23.28 5.24 -8.23
CA ILE A 515 22.42 6.43 -8.07
C ILE A 515 21.33 6.44 -9.14
N PRO A 516 20.17 7.08 -8.89
CA PRO A 516 19.11 7.23 -9.88
C PRO A 516 19.58 7.89 -11.17
N VAL A 517 19.23 7.29 -12.31
CA VAL A 517 19.46 7.81 -13.66
C VAL A 517 18.13 7.86 -14.43
N SER A 518 17.94 8.90 -15.24
CA SER A 518 16.68 9.06 -15.99
C SER A 518 16.57 8.08 -17.15
N VAL A 519 15.36 7.56 -17.34
CA VAL A 519 14.98 6.74 -18.50
C VAL A 519 14.87 7.65 -19.73
N ASN A 520 15.42 7.22 -20.86
CA ASN A 520 15.40 8.00 -22.10
C ASN A 520 14.03 7.94 -22.78
N GLY A 521 13.49 9.09 -23.18
CA GLY A 521 12.32 9.17 -24.06
C GLY A 521 10.96 8.94 -23.38
N ILE A 522 10.90 8.96 -22.04
CA ILE A 522 9.64 8.83 -21.27
C ILE A 522 9.51 10.03 -20.33
N SER A 523 8.44 10.81 -20.51
CA SER A 523 8.14 12.00 -19.68
C SER A 523 6.66 12.13 -19.31
N ASN A 524 5.86 11.11 -19.60
CA ASN A 524 4.40 11.11 -19.47
C ASN A 524 3.89 9.76 -18.94
N ALA A 525 4.70 9.08 -18.13
CA ALA A 525 4.32 7.81 -17.52
C ALA A 525 3.27 8.01 -16.42
N LEU A 526 2.26 7.14 -16.41
CA LEU A 526 1.23 7.01 -15.39
C LEU A 526 1.53 5.90 -14.39
N ALA A 527 2.24 4.86 -14.84
CA ALA A 527 2.61 3.72 -14.01
C ALA A 527 3.95 3.14 -14.48
N ILE A 528 4.65 2.51 -13.54
CA ILE A 528 5.90 1.79 -13.77
C ILE A 528 5.84 0.43 -13.09
N THR A 529 6.50 -0.55 -13.69
CA THR A 529 6.60 -1.89 -13.15
C THR A 529 7.88 -2.56 -13.61
N GLU A 530 8.50 -3.35 -12.75
CA GLU A 530 9.71 -4.10 -13.03
C GLU A 530 9.48 -5.60 -12.89
N GLY A 531 10.01 -6.36 -13.83
CA GLY A 531 10.21 -7.81 -13.74
C GLY A 531 11.62 -8.15 -13.26
N VAL A 532 12.08 -9.38 -13.53
CA VAL A 532 13.43 -9.82 -13.11
C VAL A 532 14.51 -8.87 -13.63
N ASN A 533 14.48 -8.60 -14.94
CA ASN A 533 15.52 -7.87 -15.66
C ASN A 533 14.93 -7.00 -16.79
N HIS A 534 13.64 -6.65 -16.71
CA HIS A 534 12.96 -5.78 -17.66
C HIS A 534 12.02 -4.84 -16.92
N THR A 535 11.69 -3.72 -17.55
CA THR A 535 10.85 -2.67 -16.97
C THR A 535 9.84 -2.24 -18.00
N CYS A 536 8.63 -1.94 -17.57
CA CYS A 536 7.57 -1.41 -18.43
C CYS A 536 6.94 -0.17 -17.80
N ALA A 537 6.52 0.75 -18.66
CA ALA A 537 5.80 1.97 -18.28
C ALA A 537 4.50 2.10 -19.06
N LEU A 538 3.45 2.54 -18.36
CA LEU A 538 2.17 2.91 -18.95
C LEU A 538 2.22 4.40 -19.22
N LEU A 539 1.96 4.82 -20.46
CA LEU A 539 1.92 6.22 -20.81
C LEU A 539 0.49 6.76 -20.71
N ASN A 540 0.36 8.08 -20.58
CA ASN A 540 -0.96 8.74 -20.55
C ASN A 540 -1.80 8.54 -21.83
N SER A 541 -1.20 8.09 -22.92
CA SER A 541 -1.88 7.69 -24.15
C SER A 541 -2.48 6.28 -24.10
N GLY A 542 -2.22 5.50 -23.04
CA GLY A 542 -2.56 4.08 -22.94
C GLY A 542 -1.51 3.15 -23.56
N ALA A 543 -0.51 3.71 -24.25
CA ALA A 543 0.60 2.92 -24.79
C ALA A 543 1.47 2.33 -23.68
N VAL A 544 1.94 1.10 -23.89
CA VAL A 544 2.91 0.44 -23.02
C VAL A 544 4.27 0.42 -23.70
N ASN A 545 5.28 0.94 -23.01
CA ASN A 545 6.67 0.85 -23.45
C ASN A 545 7.47 0.01 -22.45
N CYS A 546 8.21 -0.98 -22.96
CA CYS A 546 9.05 -1.87 -22.15
C CYS A 546 10.51 -1.80 -22.60
N TRP A 547 11.45 -2.09 -21.71
CA TRP A 547 12.88 -2.20 -22.00
C TRP A 547 13.56 -3.21 -21.05
N GLY A 548 14.83 -3.52 -21.32
CA GLY A 548 15.61 -4.53 -20.61
C GLY A 548 15.67 -5.87 -21.36
N TYR A 549 15.79 -6.95 -20.60
CA TYR A 549 15.89 -8.32 -21.08
C TYR A 549 14.68 -8.71 -21.95
N ASN A 550 14.88 -9.41 -23.08
CA ASN A 550 13.81 -9.79 -24.02
C ASN A 550 13.95 -11.20 -24.62
N VAL A 551 14.73 -12.11 -24.03
CA VAL A 551 14.98 -13.43 -24.64
C VAL A 551 13.70 -14.24 -24.86
N SER A 552 12.74 -14.14 -23.95
CA SER A 552 11.44 -14.83 -24.05
C SER A 552 10.35 -13.97 -24.68
N GLY A 553 10.68 -12.77 -25.16
CA GLY A 553 9.71 -11.85 -25.76
C GLY A 553 8.95 -11.00 -24.76
N GLN A 554 9.40 -10.86 -23.51
CA GLN A 554 8.72 -10.12 -22.44
C GLN A 554 8.59 -8.60 -22.67
N LEU A 555 9.23 -8.02 -23.70
CA LEU A 555 8.97 -6.66 -24.14
C LEU A 555 7.74 -6.56 -25.07
N GLY A 556 7.23 -7.69 -25.59
CA GLY A 556 5.97 -7.75 -26.32
C GLY A 556 5.99 -7.02 -27.67
N ASN A 557 7.18 -6.79 -28.24
CA ASN A 557 7.41 -6.03 -29.46
C ASN A 557 7.61 -6.92 -30.70
N GLY A 558 7.19 -8.19 -30.64
CA GLY A 558 7.38 -9.17 -31.70
C GLY A 558 8.79 -9.77 -31.79
N ILE A 559 9.76 -9.24 -31.05
CA ILE A 559 11.17 -9.70 -31.05
C ILE A 559 11.41 -10.61 -29.84
N SER A 560 12.17 -11.69 -30.04
CA SER A 560 12.66 -12.58 -28.98
C SER A 560 13.94 -13.30 -29.41
N GLY A 561 14.61 -14.01 -28.50
CA GLY A 561 15.82 -14.79 -28.78
C GLY A 561 17.07 -14.30 -28.06
N VAL A 562 18.16 -15.07 -28.15
CA VAL A 562 19.43 -14.75 -27.48
C VAL A 562 19.98 -13.41 -27.96
N GLY A 563 20.35 -12.55 -27.02
CA GLY A 563 20.82 -11.18 -27.33
C GLY A 563 19.69 -10.18 -27.59
N ALA A 564 18.42 -10.61 -27.58
CA ALA A 564 17.30 -9.68 -27.58
C ALA A 564 17.21 -9.01 -26.20
N TYR A 565 17.63 -7.75 -26.14
CA TYR A 565 17.37 -6.82 -25.05
C TYR A 565 17.31 -5.40 -25.60
N SER A 566 16.77 -4.46 -24.84
CA SER A 566 16.71 -3.05 -25.24
C SER A 566 17.16 -2.16 -24.10
N SER A 567 18.17 -1.30 -24.34
CA SER A 567 18.61 -0.29 -23.36
C SER A 567 17.79 0.99 -23.40
N THR A 568 16.82 1.09 -24.31
CA THR A 568 15.85 2.18 -24.41
C THR A 568 14.43 1.62 -24.45
N PRO A 569 13.43 2.37 -23.97
CA PRO A 569 12.02 2.01 -24.09
C PRO A 569 11.62 1.69 -25.54
N VAL A 570 10.96 0.55 -25.75
CA VAL A 570 10.34 0.13 -27.01
C VAL A 570 8.86 -0.12 -26.81
N GLN A 571 8.06 0.17 -27.84
CA GLN A 571 6.61 0.02 -27.77
C GLN A 571 6.19 -1.46 -27.79
N THR A 572 5.31 -1.84 -26.87
CA THR A 572 4.63 -3.14 -26.85
C THR A 572 3.54 -3.17 -27.92
N CYS A 573 3.49 -4.24 -28.70
CA CYS A 573 2.50 -4.43 -29.76
C CYS A 573 1.15 -4.91 -29.20
N SER A 574 0.06 -4.75 -29.96
CA SER A 574 -1.25 -5.28 -29.62
C SER A 574 -1.32 -6.81 -29.86
N GLU A 575 -2.45 -7.42 -29.48
CA GLU A 575 -2.75 -8.83 -29.77
C GLU A 575 -2.85 -9.12 -31.28
N SER A 576 -3.15 -8.10 -32.11
CA SER A 576 -3.13 -8.22 -33.57
C SER A 576 -1.72 -8.17 -34.18
N GLY A 577 -0.69 -7.98 -33.34
CA GLY A 577 0.71 -7.93 -33.74
C GLY A 577 1.21 -6.53 -34.09
N CYS A 578 2.51 -6.45 -34.33
CA CYS A 578 3.20 -5.20 -34.64
C CYS A 578 2.83 -4.68 -36.05
N PRO A 579 2.72 -3.35 -36.27
CA PRO A 579 3.19 -2.26 -35.41
C PRO A 579 2.11 -1.64 -34.49
N ASN A 580 0.94 -2.26 -34.36
CA ASN A 580 -0.17 -1.68 -33.60
C ASN A 580 0.19 -1.61 -32.10
N PRO A 581 0.04 -0.46 -31.41
CA PRO A 581 0.32 -0.36 -29.97
C PRO A 581 -0.70 -1.12 -29.13
N LEU A 582 -0.24 -1.71 -28.02
CA LEU A 582 -1.12 -2.16 -26.96
C LEU A 582 -1.77 -0.94 -26.28
N ASN A 583 -3.10 -0.91 -26.23
CA ASN A 583 -3.85 0.08 -25.46
C ASN A 583 -4.25 -0.53 -24.11
N ALA A 584 -3.48 -0.25 -23.07
CA ALA A 584 -3.68 -0.81 -21.74
C ALA A 584 -4.43 0.18 -20.84
N LEU A 585 -5.32 -0.37 -20.01
CA LEU A 585 -5.94 0.31 -18.89
C LEU A 585 -5.06 0.24 -17.63
N GLY A 586 -4.15 -0.71 -17.55
CA GLY A 586 -3.26 -0.86 -16.41
C GLY A 586 -2.17 -1.86 -16.70
N ILE A 587 -1.00 -1.65 -16.12
CA ILE A 587 0.06 -2.67 -16.14
C ILE A 587 0.05 -3.38 -14.79
N PHE A 588 0.36 -4.66 -14.82
CA PHE A 588 0.52 -5.46 -13.61
C PHE A 588 1.87 -5.29 -12.94
N ASN A 589 1.97 -5.81 -11.71
CA ASN A 589 3.25 -5.97 -11.04
C ASN A 589 3.95 -7.25 -11.51
N HIS A 590 5.03 -7.15 -12.29
CA HIS A 590 5.76 -8.33 -12.78
C HIS A 590 6.53 -9.06 -11.67
N ASN A 591 6.83 -8.37 -10.55
CA ASN A 591 7.81 -8.74 -9.53
C ASN A 591 9.04 -9.45 -10.13
N LEU A 592 9.10 -10.78 -9.99
CA LEU A 592 10.24 -11.60 -10.36
C LEU A 592 9.92 -12.54 -11.53
N GLY A 593 8.90 -12.24 -12.34
CA GLY A 593 8.57 -12.99 -13.55
C GLY A 593 9.35 -12.53 -14.79
N ASN A 594 9.56 -13.46 -15.73
CA ASN A 594 9.98 -13.17 -17.12
C ASN A 594 8.79 -13.10 -18.08
N GLN A 595 7.58 -13.03 -17.54
CA GLN A 595 6.34 -12.77 -18.26
C GLN A 595 5.90 -11.33 -17.99
N SER A 596 5.09 -10.83 -18.91
CA SER A 596 4.49 -9.51 -18.90
C SER A 596 3.00 -9.65 -19.18
N CYS A 597 2.19 -8.73 -18.67
CA CYS A 597 0.75 -8.73 -18.74
C CYS A 597 0.25 -7.29 -18.65
N ALA A 598 -0.95 -7.05 -19.16
CA ALA A 598 -1.64 -5.79 -18.99
C ALA A 598 -3.14 -6.05 -18.87
N ILE A 599 -3.82 -5.16 -18.15
CA ILE A 599 -5.27 -5.06 -18.19
C ILE A 599 -5.59 -4.24 -19.44
N ILE A 600 -6.39 -4.81 -20.33
CA ILE A 600 -6.85 -4.19 -21.57
C ILE A 600 -8.38 -3.97 -21.52
N PRO A 601 -8.92 -3.03 -22.29
CA PRO A 601 -10.38 -2.91 -22.43
C PRO A 601 -11.00 -4.24 -22.83
N VAL A 602 -12.21 -4.51 -22.34
CA VAL A 602 -12.99 -5.66 -22.82
C VAL A 602 -13.32 -5.41 -24.30
N PRO A 603 -13.09 -6.39 -25.21
CA PRO A 603 -13.36 -6.26 -26.63
C PRO A 603 -14.82 -5.88 -26.97
#